data_AF-A0A3Q8X311-F1
#
_entry.id   AF-A0A3Q8X311-F1
#
_cell.length_a   1.000
_cell.length_b   1.000
_cell.length_c   1.000
_cell.angle_alpha   90.00
_cell.angle_beta   90.00
_cell.angle_gamma   90.00
#
_symmetry.space_group_name_H-M   'P 1'
#
loop_
_entity.id
_entity.type
_entity.pdbx_description
1 polymer ?
#
loop_
_entity_poly.entity_id
_entity_poly.type
_entity_poly.pdbx_seq_one_letter_code
_entity_poly.pdbx_strand_id
1 'polypeptide(L)' 'MPKTTRGKSLWNTSSHGRGTCPACAATRIKLLYSRSRTDGKIIKVCKLCRNASQAKLDGTQS' A
#
# COMPACT_ATOMS: atom_id res chain seq x y z
N MET A 1 17.73 22.26 6.10
CA MET A 1 18.14 20.83 6.20
C MET A 1 17.77 20.11 4.89
N PRO A 2 18.73 19.62 4.09
CA PRO A 2 18.40 18.88 2.89
C PRO A 2 17.97 17.45 3.25
N LYS A 3 16.85 16.98 2.67
CA LYS A 3 16.29 15.66 2.97
C LYS A 3 16.76 14.61 1.97
N THR A 4 18.08 14.48 1.84
CA THR A 4 18.77 13.65 0.83
C THR A 4 18.49 12.15 0.95
N THR A 5 18.06 11.68 2.12
CA THR A 5 17.77 10.26 2.37
C THR A 5 16.29 9.89 2.24
N ARG A 6 15.38 10.85 2.02
CA ARG A 6 13.93 10.54 1.88
C ARG A 6 13.69 9.77 0.59
N GLY A 7 13.21 8.52 0.72
CA GLY A 7 12.79 7.69 -0.41
C GLY A 7 13.86 6.76 -0.96
N LYS A 8 15.12 6.84 -0.49
CA LYS A 8 16.20 5.92 -0.88
C LYS A 8 15.86 4.45 -0.58
N SER A 9 15.21 4.19 0.57
CA SER A 9 14.71 2.86 0.94
C SER A 9 13.69 2.28 -0.05
N LEU A 10 12.97 3.14 -0.79
CA LEU A 10 12.02 2.66 -1.79
C LEU A 10 12.72 2.19 -3.06
N TRP A 11 13.89 2.71 -3.41
CA TRP A 11 14.60 2.33 -4.64
C TRP A 11 15.02 0.85 -4.64
N ASN A 12 15.32 0.31 -3.46
CA ASN A 12 15.69 -1.09 -3.28
C ASN A 12 14.48 -2.05 -3.29
N THR A 13 13.25 -1.52 -3.31
CA THR A 13 12.04 -2.35 -3.40
C THR A 13 11.59 -2.47 -4.84
N SER A 14 11.09 -3.66 -5.24
CA SER A 14 10.60 -3.90 -6.60
C SER A 14 9.63 -2.80 -7.04
N SER A 15 9.85 -2.26 -8.24
CA SER A 15 9.10 -1.13 -8.81
C SER A 15 9.01 0.11 -7.92
N HIS A 16 10.01 0.34 -7.07
CA HIS A 16 10.07 1.44 -6.11
C HIS A 16 8.91 1.42 -5.09
N GLY A 17 8.42 0.21 -4.77
CA GLY A 17 7.28 -0.01 -3.88
C GLY A 17 5.93 0.33 -4.52
N ARG A 18 5.89 0.47 -5.85
CA ARG A 18 4.67 0.71 -6.62
C ARG A 18 4.09 -0.61 -7.13
N GLY A 19 2.79 -0.75 -7.09
CA GLY A 19 2.09 -1.91 -7.62
C GLY A 19 0.60 -1.67 -7.73
N THR A 20 -0.17 -2.75 -7.77
CA THR A 20 -1.63 -2.72 -7.77
C THR A 20 -2.16 -2.90 -6.35
N CYS A 21 -3.03 -2.00 -5.90
CA CYS A 21 -3.60 -2.06 -4.57
C CYS A 21 -4.61 -3.22 -4.44
N PRO A 22 -4.43 -4.14 -3.49
CA PRO A 22 -5.35 -5.27 -3.29
C PRO A 22 -6.68 -4.86 -2.64
N ALA A 23 -6.89 -3.58 -2.32
CA ALA A 23 -8.11 -3.03 -1.70
C ALA A 23 -8.92 -2.09 -2.63
N CYS A 24 -8.29 -1.50 -3.64
CA CYS A 24 -8.96 -0.55 -4.53
C CYS A 24 -8.57 -0.68 -6.00
N ALA A 25 -7.82 -1.72 -6.35
CA ALA A 25 -7.28 -1.98 -7.69
C ALA A 25 -6.45 -0.82 -8.31
N ALA A 26 -6.12 0.22 -7.55
CA ALA A 26 -5.30 1.32 -8.06
C ALA A 26 -3.92 0.81 -8.49
N THR A 27 -3.57 1.04 -9.75
CA THR A 27 -2.30 0.59 -10.37
C THR A 27 -1.20 1.64 -10.20
N ARG A 28 0.07 1.21 -10.32
CA ARG A 28 1.28 2.07 -10.25
C ARG A 28 1.36 2.96 -8.99
N ILE A 29 0.72 2.57 -7.89
CA ILE A 29 0.63 3.32 -6.64
C ILE A 29 1.51 2.71 -5.54
N LYS A 30 2.03 3.55 -4.64
CA LYS A 30 2.89 3.11 -3.52
C LYS A 30 2.10 2.29 -2.50
N LEU A 31 2.50 1.03 -2.31
CA LEU A 31 1.95 0.04 -1.38
C LEU A 31 2.80 -0.04 -0.11
N LEU A 32 2.73 1.00 0.72
CA LEU A 32 3.63 1.17 1.87
C LEU A 32 2.96 1.01 3.22
N TYR A 33 1.62 1.00 3.25
CA TYR A 33 0.88 0.99 4.50
C TYR A 33 0.39 -0.42 4.79
N SER A 34 0.81 -1.01 5.90
CA SER A 34 0.28 -2.29 6.34
C SER A 34 -1.08 -2.11 7.01
N ARG A 35 -2.07 -2.89 6.62
CA ARG A 35 -3.40 -2.96 7.22
C ARG A 35 -3.78 -4.41 7.46
N SER A 36 -4.43 -4.67 8.59
CA SER A 36 -5.05 -5.96 8.89
C SER A 36 -6.40 -6.06 8.17
N ARG A 37 -6.61 -7.15 7.44
CA ARG A 37 -7.94 -7.56 6.98
C ARG A 37 -8.74 -8.20 8.11
N THR A 38 -10.03 -8.35 7.88
CA THR A 38 -10.95 -9.04 8.79
C THR A 38 -10.59 -10.52 8.94
N ASP A 39 -9.95 -11.12 7.92
CA ASP A 39 -9.41 -12.49 7.96
C ASP A 39 -8.12 -12.64 8.81
N GLY A 40 -7.67 -11.58 9.49
CA GLY A 40 -6.41 -11.59 10.26
C GLY A 40 -5.14 -11.47 9.42
N LYS A 41 -5.23 -11.44 8.08
CA LYS A 41 -4.08 -11.26 7.19
C LYS A 41 -3.63 -9.80 7.15
N ILE A 42 -2.32 -9.56 7.23
CA ILE A 42 -1.73 -8.24 7.05
C ILE A 42 -1.40 -8.03 5.57
N ILE A 43 -2.06 -7.06 4.94
CA ILE A 43 -1.83 -6.68 3.54
C ILE A 43 -1.19 -5.30 3.46
N LYS A 44 -0.33 -5.10 2.45
CA LYS A 44 0.19 -3.79 2.10
C LYS A 44 -0.79 -3.09 1.17
N VAL A 45 -1.31 -1.95 1.61
CA VAL A 45 -2.28 -1.13 0.90
C VAL A 45 -1.66 0.19 0.45
N CYS A 46 -2.35 0.82 -0.51
CA CYS A 46 -1.91 2.07 -1.07
C CYS A 46 -2.10 3.24 -0.10
N LYS A 47 -1.48 4.39 -0.40
CA LYS A 47 -1.61 5.60 0.42
C LYS A 47 -3.07 6.08 0.60
N LEU A 48 -3.94 5.79 -0.36
CA LEU A 48 -5.35 6.19 -0.33
C LEU A 48 -6.15 5.32 0.64
N CYS A 49 -5.88 4.01 0.62
CA CYS A 49 -6.51 3.05 1.51
C CYS A 49 -5.93 3.08 2.93
N ARG A 50 -4.95 3.95 3.21
CA ARG A 50 -4.42 4.13 4.56
C ARG A 50 -5.56 4.42 5.54
N ASN A 51 -6.50 5.30 5.22
CA ASN A 51 -7.62 5.65 6.12
C ASN A 51 -8.96 5.07 5.66
N ALA A 52 -8.94 4.05 4.80
CA ALA A 52 -10.17 3.42 4.35
C ALA A 52 -10.78 2.51 5.43
N SER A 53 -12.11 2.40 5.42
CA SER A 53 -12.89 1.49 6.25
C SER A 53 -12.57 0.02 5.93
N GLN A 54 -12.72 -0.88 6.90
CA GLN A 54 -12.49 -2.33 6.72
C GLN A 54 -13.29 -2.90 5.54
N ALA A 55 -14.56 -2.50 5.37
CA ALA A 55 -15.37 -2.88 4.22
C ALA A 55 -14.69 -2.63 2.86
N LYS A 56 -13.86 -1.59 2.75
CA LYS A 56 -13.11 -1.26 1.52
C LYS A 56 -11.77 -1.99 1.44
N LEU A 57 -11.19 -2.42 2.56
CA LEU A 57 -9.97 -3.24 2.58
C LEU A 57 -10.25 -4.70 2.22
N ASP A 58 -11.43 -5.18 2.62
CA ASP A 58 -11.93 -6.52 2.30
C ASP A 58 -12.56 -6.56 0.90
N GLY A 59 -13.14 -5.45 0.43
CA GLY A 59 -13.95 -5.35 -0.79
C GLY A 59 -13.27 -5.49 -2.16
N THR A 60 -12.07 -6.05 -2.26
CA THR A 60 -11.55 -6.50 -3.57
C THR A 60 -10.86 -7.86 -3.46
N GLN A 61 -11.63 -8.88 -3.84
CA GLN A 61 -11.15 -10.13 -4.43
C GLN A 61 -11.79 -10.21 -5.83
N SER A 62 -11.00 -10.01 -6.86
CA SER A 62 -11.27 -10.47 -8.22
C SER A 62 -10.02 -11.16 -8.73
#